data_AF-A0A1M7AGP7-F1
#
_entry.id   AF-A0A1M7AGP7-F1
#
_cell.length_a   1.000
_cell.length_b   1.000
_cell.length_c   1.000
_cell.angle_alpha   90.00
_cell.angle_beta   90.00
_cell.angle_gamma   90.00
#
_symmetry.space_group_name_H-M   'P 1'
#
loop_
_entity.id
_entity.type
_entity.pdbx_description
1 polymer ?
#
loop_
_entity_poly.entity_id
_entity_poly.type
_entity_poly.pdbx_seq_one_letter_code
_entity_poly.pdbx_strand_id
1 'polypeptide(L)'
;MGPTQNQSVKLAFVAVAIAGLVFVHPPMAATLFLTALPPSNPLPPALPDDTPEESTALTDAAEREPALELERTNERQDPAGDMDDVNLAALDAWVIDRKNDVDSRVRQTDQECDYLTLVNSLRQEQFTGDLDEIRERGVLRVLISMGRTNFFFSHGEIRGFEYELFREFEKEVNKDLSPSQRPIRVFFIPTPFDEMMDKLNQGLGDVVAAGMTITPDRSKKARFTQPYIRNVNEVVVVNREVKNLKSLEDLSGRQVYVRPGSSYSEHLNKLNASLASKNLPPIKIVRGDPSLNTDDILELVNSGVIKITVADSHIAALWARALPDIRVHEDLAVNTGGKIAWAVRKDTHQLRAELNDFIRSHRKGTLMGNIFYDRYYKNASWINNSISPQDQEKLSPLEDLFQKYGDEYGFDWLALAAQAYQESGFDHTKTSRKGAVGVMQILPSTAADKVVSIPDINDLENNIHAGAKYLYFLREHYFNSPDISPEDRVLFAWAAYNAGPGRINHLRREADLQGLDPNKWFYNVEKMAAMDIGRETVEYVANVNKYYVAFRLGYERS
;
A
#
# COMPACT_ATOMS: atom_id res chain seq x y z
N MET A 1 68.24 -39.31 -20.08
CA MET A 1 67.80 -39.58 -18.70
C MET A 1 66.37 -40.12 -18.77
N GLY A 2 66.09 -41.14 -17.97
CA GLY A 2 65.06 -42.15 -18.20
C GLY A 2 63.58 -41.72 -18.11
N PRO A 3 62.68 -42.70 -18.36
CA PRO A 3 61.33 -42.53 -18.89
C PRO A 3 60.23 -42.97 -17.90
N THR A 4 58.94 -42.88 -18.30
CA THR A 4 57.83 -43.83 -17.97
C THR A 4 56.57 -43.37 -18.74
N GLN A 5 55.98 -44.09 -19.71
CA GLN A 5 55.18 -45.35 -19.64
C GLN A 5 54.03 -45.25 -18.60
N ASN A 6 52.79 -45.69 -18.81
CA ASN A 6 52.17 -46.53 -19.84
C ASN A 6 50.62 -46.55 -19.68
N GLN A 7 49.91 -46.79 -20.78
CA GLN A 7 48.76 -47.70 -20.98
C GLN A 7 47.39 -47.51 -20.27
N SER A 8 46.41 -47.13 -21.11
CA SER A 8 45.21 -47.91 -21.54
C SER A 8 44.87 -49.24 -20.84
N VAL A 9 43.59 -49.45 -20.47
CA VAL A 9 42.81 -50.69 -20.73
C VAL A 9 41.29 -50.37 -20.80
N LYS A 10 40.63 -50.90 -21.84
CA LYS A 10 39.17 -51.01 -22.11
C LYS A 10 38.57 -52.24 -21.41
N LEU A 11 37.24 -52.26 -21.18
CA LEU A 11 36.23 -53.33 -21.43
C LEU A 11 34.95 -52.95 -20.64
N ALA A 12 33.75 -52.70 -21.18
CA ALA A 12 32.80 -53.45 -22.02
C ALA A 12 31.91 -54.50 -21.28
N PHE A 13 30.63 -54.55 -21.70
CA PHE A 13 29.47 -55.46 -21.41
C PHE A 13 28.35 -54.86 -20.51
N VAL A 14 27.14 -54.49 -20.98
CA VAL A 14 26.00 -55.11 -21.75
C VAL A 14 24.89 -55.66 -20.86
N ALA A 15 23.64 -55.24 -21.16
CA ALA A 15 22.30 -55.91 -21.07
C ALA A 15 21.26 -54.89 -20.52
N VAL A 16 20.26 -54.37 -21.25
CA VAL A 16 19.11 -54.95 -21.98
C VAL A 16 18.33 -56.00 -21.19
N ALA A 17 17.13 -55.61 -20.73
CA ALA A 17 15.97 -56.48 -20.63
C ALA A 17 14.68 -55.66 -20.86
N ILE A 18 13.94 -56.04 -21.90
CA ILE A 18 12.55 -55.70 -22.19
C ILE A 18 11.74 -56.98 -21.97
N ALA A 19 10.64 -56.89 -21.23
CA ALA A 19 9.40 -57.70 -21.35
C ALA A 19 8.35 -57.02 -20.44
N GLY A 20 7.11 -56.72 -20.79
CA GLY A 20 6.28 -57.08 -21.94
C GLY A 20 4.94 -57.65 -21.44
N LEU A 21 3.84 -56.98 -21.80
CA LEU A 21 2.45 -57.51 -21.95
C LEU A 21 1.68 -57.89 -20.65
N VAL A 22 0.34 -57.78 -20.49
CA VAL A 22 -0.83 -57.37 -21.31
C VAL A 22 -2.10 -57.42 -20.41
N PHE A 23 -3.04 -56.49 -20.64
CA PHE A 23 -4.50 -56.50 -20.33
C PHE A 23 -4.94 -56.64 -18.85
N VAL A 24 -5.93 -55.89 -18.35
CA VAL A 24 -7.38 -56.05 -18.63
C VAL A 24 -8.11 -54.70 -18.42
N HIS A 25 -9.08 -54.42 -19.29
CA HIS A 25 -10.02 -53.28 -19.22
C HIS A 25 -11.35 -53.70 -18.50
N PRO A 26 -12.26 -52.76 -18.19
CA PRO A 26 -13.09 -52.65 -16.97
C PRO A 26 -14.43 -53.41 -17.09
N PRO A 27 -15.42 -53.29 -16.17
CA PRO A 27 -16.41 -52.19 -16.30
C PRO A 27 -17.23 -51.80 -15.03
N MET A 28 -18.12 -50.80 -15.22
CA MET A 28 -19.43 -50.56 -14.58
C MET A 28 -19.46 -49.80 -13.24
N ALA A 29 -20.07 -48.60 -13.21
CA ALA A 29 -21.50 -48.31 -12.99
C ALA A 29 -21.86 -48.51 -11.50
N ALA A 30 -22.51 -47.57 -10.81
CA ALA A 30 -23.86 -47.10 -11.00
C ALA A 30 -24.14 -46.11 -9.83
N THR A 31 -24.60 -44.87 -10.07
CA THR A 31 -26.00 -44.44 -9.89
C THR A 31 -26.16 -43.42 -8.76
N LEU A 32 -26.70 -42.27 -9.18
CA LEU A 32 -27.41 -41.22 -8.45
C LEU A 32 -28.15 -41.67 -7.18
N PHE A 33 -28.12 -40.81 -6.15
CA PHE A 33 -29.35 -40.39 -5.48
C PHE A 33 -29.30 -38.90 -5.12
N LEU A 34 -30.36 -38.21 -5.55
CA LEU A 34 -30.78 -36.87 -5.13
C LEU A 34 -31.18 -36.85 -3.65
N THR A 35 -31.46 -35.61 -3.18
CA THR A 35 -32.16 -35.17 -1.96
C THR A 35 -31.24 -34.78 -0.81
N ALA A 36 -31.44 -33.69 -0.08
CA ALA A 36 -32.22 -32.47 -0.27
C ALA A 36 -31.63 -31.42 0.68
N LEU A 37 -31.66 -30.15 0.29
CA LEU A 37 -31.41 -29.01 1.19
C LEU A 37 -32.55 -28.89 2.22
N PRO A 38 -32.23 -28.41 3.43
CA PRO A 38 -33.14 -27.54 4.16
C PRO A 38 -32.47 -26.22 4.61
N PRO A 39 -33.26 -25.22 5.03
CA PRO A 39 -33.10 -23.86 4.55
C PRO A 39 -32.57 -22.85 5.59
N SER A 40 -32.20 -21.70 5.02
CA SER A 40 -32.04 -20.38 5.63
C SER A 40 -33.08 -20.04 6.70
N ASN A 41 -32.62 -19.50 7.84
CA ASN A 41 -33.46 -18.86 8.84
C ASN A 41 -33.30 -17.33 8.84
N PRO A 42 -34.35 -16.57 9.22
CA PRO A 42 -34.49 -15.16 8.88
C PRO A 42 -34.16 -14.19 10.03
N LEU A 43 -33.98 -12.92 9.65
CA LEU A 43 -33.84 -11.73 10.51
C LEU A 43 -35.04 -11.53 11.46
N PRO A 44 -34.84 -10.99 12.67
CA PRO A 44 -35.94 -10.53 13.52
C PRO A 44 -36.41 -9.10 13.15
N PRO A 45 -37.66 -8.74 13.49
CA PRO A 45 -38.38 -7.61 12.92
C PRO A 45 -38.14 -6.28 13.65
N ALA A 46 -38.39 -5.19 12.92
CA ALA A 46 -38.54 -3.84 13.44
C ALA A 46 -40.00 -3.54 13.86
N LEU A 47 -40.13 -2.41 14.58
CA LEU A 47 -41.29 -1.51 14.79
C LEU A 47 -41.86 -1.48 16.22
N PRO A 48 -42.49 -0.37 16.68
CA PRO A 48 -42.87 0.85 15.95
C PRO A 48 -42.48 2.21 16.59
N ASP A 49 -42.64 3.26 15.78
CA ASP A 49 -42.86 4.67 16.18
C ASP A 49 -44.09 4.80 17.10
N ASP A 50 -43.97 5.65 18.13
CA ASP A 50 -45.07 6.44 18.68
C ASP A 50 -44.49 7.69 19.38
N THR A 51 -44.89 8.86 18.89
CA THR A 51 -44.98 10.14 19.64
C THR A 51 -46.48 10.49 19.67
N PRO A 52 -47.00 11.45 20.48
CA PRO A 52 -46.33 12.46 21.31
C PRO A 52 -46.93 12.60 22.74
N GLU A 53 -46.29 13.36 23.64
CA GLU A 53 -47.00 14.35 24.49
C GLU A 53 -46.05 15.22 25.33
N GLU A 54 -46.47 16.47 25.45
CA GLU A 54 -45.83 17.60 26.13
C GLU A 54 -45.82 17.47 27.66
N SER A 55 -44.79 18.02 28.32
CA SER A 55 -44.92 18.67 29.63
C SER A 55 -43.63 19.41 30.01
N THR A 56 -43.62 20.70 29.64
CA THR A 56 -43.24 21.85 30.49
C THR A 56 -42.34 21.66 31.73
N ALA A 57 -41.20 22.36 31.66
CA ALA A 57 -40.81 23.49 32.51
C ALA A 57 -39.87 23.28 33.71
N LEU A 58 -39.12 24.38 33.94
CA LEU A 58 -38.36 24.83 35.13
C LEU A 58 -36.89 24.37 35.18
N THR A 59 -35.93 25.15 34.67
CA THR A 59 -35.31 26.42 35.15
C THR A 59 -34.08 26.21 36.03
N ASP A 60 -32.99 26.86 35.60
CA ASP A 60 -31.98 27.61 36.36
C ASP A 60 -31.25 27.01 37.57
N ALA A 61 -29.92 27.04 37.45
CA ALA A 61 -28.93 27.63 38.37
C ALA A 61 -27.65 26.76 38.36
N ALA A 62 -26.58 27.16 37.68
CA ALA A 62 -25.59 28.14 38.14
C ALA A 62 -24.86 27.73 39.43
N GLU A 63 -23.57 27.47 39.25
CA GLU A 63 -22.44 27.68 40.17
C GLU A 63 -22.42 26.96 41.52
N ARG A 64 -21.35 26.17 41.75
CA ARG A 64 -20.27 26.51 42.71
C ARG A 64 -19.32 25.33 42.91
N GLU A 65 -18.04 25.56 42.67
CA GLU A 65 -16.95 24.80 43.29
C GLU A 65 -16.92 25.01 44.81
N PRO A 66 -16.20 24.13 45.53
CA PRO A 66 -15.24 24.68 46.47
C PRO A 66 -13.87 24.00 46.44
N ALA A 67 -12.85 24.84 46.45
CA ALA A 67 -11.50 24.54 46.90
C ALA A 67 -11.48 24.21 48.41
N LEU A 68 -10.64 23.25 48.81
CA LEU A 68 -10.20 23.06 50.18
C LEU A 68 -8.72 22.68 50.18
N GLU A 69 -7.92 23.50 50.85
CA GLU A 69 -6.50 23.33 51.12
C GLU A 69 -6.29 23.21 52.65
N LEU A 70 -5.18 22.54 53.02
CA LEU A 70 -4.57 22.37 54.35
C LEU A 70 -5.20 21.25 55.22
N GLU A 71 -4.47 20.32 55.82
CA GLU A 71 -3.28 20.52 56.67
C GLU A 71 -2.47 19.20 56.87
N ARG A 72 -1.19 19.35 57.26
CA ARG A 72 -0.18 18.31 57.50
C ARG A 72 -0.33 17.62 58.86
N THR A 73 0.08 16.34 58.98
CA THR A 73 1.06 15.81 59.98
C THR A 73 1.17 14.28 59.88
N ASN A 74 2.37 13.71 59.67
CA ASN A 74 3.20 13.04 60.71
C ASN A 74 4.30 12.14 60.11
N GLU A 75 5.44 12.19 60.80
CA GLU A 75 6.72 11.53 60.54
C GLU A 75 6.70 10.01 60.73
N ARG A 76 7.55 9.28 59.97
CA ARG A 76 8.48 8.26 60.52
C ARG A 76 9.49 7.71 59.48
N GLN A 77 10.76 7.92 59.81
CA GLN A 77 11.94 7.04 59.72
C GLN A 77 12.55 6.62 58.35
N ASP A 78 13.75 7.20 58.15
CA ASP A 78 14.90 6.91 57.27
C ASP A 78 15.47 5.45 57.36
N PRO A 79 16.30 4.95 56.41
CA PRO A 79 17.60 5.57 56.08
C PRO A 79 18.09 5.56 54.61
N ALA A 80 18.68 6.70 54.23
CA ALA A 80 20.02 6.91 53.65
C ALA A 80 20.64 5.88 52.68
N GLY A 81 20.92 6.37 51.47
CA GLY A 81 21.98 5.95 50.56
C GLY A 81 22.29 7.08 49.57
N ASP A 82 23.52 7.59 49.62
CA ASP A 82 24.04 8.83 49.02
C ASP A 82 23.85 9.04 47.49
N MET A 83 23.67 10.30 47.08
CA MET A 83 24.48 10.93 46.01
C MET A 83 24.25 12.46 45.93
N ASP A 84 25.27 13.19 46.38
CA ASP A 84 25.89 14.43 45.89
C ASP A 84 25.09 15.62 45.31
N ASP A 85 25.48 16.78 45.84
CA ASP A 85 25.08 18.16 45.58
C ASP A 85 24.97 18.57 44.08
N VAL A 86 23.83 19.18 43.72
CA VAL A 86 23.70 19.99 42.50
C VAL A 86 23.79 21.47 42.84
N ASN A 87 24.82 22.09 42.26
CA ASN A 87 25.17 23.51 42.33
C ASN A 87 24.05 24.41 41.74
N LEU A 88 23.39 25.20 42.59
CA LEU A 88 22.28 26.11 42.25
C LEU A 88 22.65 27.26 41.28
N ALA A 89 23.92 27.46 40.95
CA ALA A 89 24.33 28.41 39.90
C ALA A 89 24.20 27.86 38.46
N ALA A 90 24.06 26.54 38.28
CA ALA A 90 23.86 25.93 36.96
C ALA A 90 22.39 25.94 36.49
N LEU A 91 21.44 26.12 37.41
CA LEU A 91 20.01 26.13 37.12
C LEU A 91 19.57 27.47 36.48
N ASP A 92 20.16 28.59 36.90
CA ASP A 92 19.82 29.91 36.35
C ASP A 92 20.38 30.16 34.94
N ALA A 93 21.51 29.53 34.59
CA ALA A 93 22.02 29.55 33.21
C ALA A 93 21.19 28.67 32.26
N TRP A 94 20.61 27.57 32.77
CA TRP A 94 19.74 26.66 32.01
C TRP A 94 18.35 27.24 31.71
N VAL A 95 17.81 28.09 32.60
CA VAL A 95 16.50 28.76 32.40
C VAL A 95 16.58 29.88 31.35
N ILE A 96 17.71 30.56 31.21
CA ILE A 96 17.91 31.64 30.22
C ILE A 96 18.15 31.08 28.81
N ASP A 97 18.89 29.97 28.70
CA ASP A 97 19.13 29.29 27.41
C ASP A 97 17.83 28.70 26.83
N ARG A 98 16.95 28.15 27.69
CA ARG A 98 15.61 27.68 27.25
C ARG A 98 14.65 28.80 26.85
N LYS A 99 14.78 30.03 27.35
CA LYS A 99 13.93 31.12 26.85
C LYS A 99 14.27 31.48 25.42
N ASN A 100 15.55 31.44 25.05
CA ASN A 100 16.00 31.62 23.67
C ASN A 100 15.69 30.38 22.79
N ASP A 101 15.70 29.17 23.37
CA ASP A 101 15.38 27.90 22.69
C ASP A 101 13.86 27.61 22.60
N VAL A 102 13.04 28.31 23.41
CA VAL A 102 11.59 28.37 23.28
C VAL A 102 11.22 29.45 22.25
N ASP A 103 11.91 30.60 22.21
CA ASP A 103 11.68 31.61 21.18
C ASP A 103 12.13 31.15 19.78
N SER A 104 13.16 30.29 19.68
CA SER A 104 13.55 29.63 18.43
C SER A 104 12.59 28.51 18.02
N ARG A 105 12.12 27.68 18.97
CA ARG A 105 11.11 26.64 18.72
C ARG A 105 9.73 27.21 18.43
N VAL A 106 9.34 28.31 19.06
CA VAL A 106 8.10 29.04 18.76
C VAL A 106 8.16 29.64 17.35
N ARG A 107 9.31 30.19 16.94
CA ARG A 107 9.52 30.63 15.54
C ARG A 107 9.57 29.48 14.53
N GLN A 108 10.05 28.29 14.93
CA GLN A 108 10.03 27.09 14.09
C GLN A 108 8.62 26.50 13.95
N THR A 109 7.83 26.46 15.04
CA THR A 109 6.43 26.00 15.03
C THR A 109 5.50 26.94 14.28
N ASP A 110 5.76 28.25 14.28
CA ASP A 110 4.98 29.22 13.50
C ASP A 110 5.25 29.09 11.99
N GLN A 111 6.48 28.71 11.60
CA GLN A 111 6.87 28.51 10.19
C GLN A 111 6.46 27.13 9.65
N GLU A 112 6.48 26.08 10.49
CA GLU A 112 5.94 24.75 10.16
C GLU A 112 4.40 24.75 10.12
N CYS A 113 3.72 25.48 11.02
CA CYS A 113 2.27 25.70 10.93
C CYS A 113 1.85 26.35 9.61
N ASP A 114 2.66 27.27 9.04
CA ASP A 114 2.39 27.93 7.77
C ASP A 114 2.57 26.98 6.56
N TYR A 115 3.64 26.18 6.54
CA TYR A 115 3.89 25.23 5.45
C TYR A 115 2.86 24.11 5.40
N LEU A 116 2.50 23.54 6.56
CA LEU A 116 1.47 22.51 6.61
C LEU A 116 0.15 23.12 6.16
N THR A 117 -0.30 24.23 6.74
CA THR A 117 -1.52 24.94 6.33
C THR A 117 -1.58 25.21 4.82
N LEU A 118 -0.47 25.65 4.22
CA LEU A 118 -0.34 25.83 2.77
C LEU A 118 -0.55 24.51 2.01
N VAL A 119 0.13 23.44 2.41
CA VAL A 119 0.00 22.10 1.81
C VAL A 119 -1.47 21.62 1.81
N ASN A 120 -2.23 22.01 2.82
CA ASN A 120 -3.60 21.53 3.06
C ASN A 120 -4.59 22.29 2.22
N SER A 121 -4.40 23.61 2.22
CA SER A 121 -5.14 24.50 1.34
C SER A 121 -5.00 24.00 -0.10
N LEU A 122 -3.78 23.66 -0.56
CA LEU A 122 -3.55 23.19 -1.92
C LEU A 122 -4.22 21.83 -2.22
N ARG A 123 -4.30 20.91 -1.24
CA ARG A 123 -4.92 19.59 -1.42
C ARG A 123 -6.43 19.64 -1.49
N GLN A 124 -7.05 20.53 -0.71
CA GLN A 124 -8.52 20.65 -0.60
C GLN A 124 -9.08 21.78 -1.47
N GLU A 125 -8.23 22.67 -1.96
CA GLU A 125 -8.61 23.75 -2.85
C GLU A 125 -9.28 23.17 -4.10
N GLN A 126 -10.52 23.60 -4.35
CA GLN A 126 -11.13 23.44 -5.65
C GLN A 126 -10.69 24.59 -6.52
N PHE A 127 -9.79 24.30 -7.45
CA PHE A 127 -9.25 25.27 -8.38
C PHE A 127 -9.28 24.73 -9.80
N THR A 128 -9.87 25.50 -10.70
CA THR A 128 -10.11 25.11 -12.09
C THR A 128 -9.37 25.96 -13.12
N GLY A 129 -8.58 26.96 -12.69
CA GLY A 129 -7.83 27.85 -13.58
C GLY A 129 -6.82 27.14 -14.49
N ASP A 130 -6.39 27.84 -15.55
CA ASP A 130 -5.43 27.36 -16.54
C ASP A 130 -4.01 27.83 -16.17
N LEU A 131 -3.05 27.78 -17.11
CA LEU A 131 -1.63 28.04 -16.85
C LEU A 131 -1.36 29.43 -16.25
N ASP A 132 -2.06 30.46 -16.69
CA ASP A 132 -1.84 31.83 -16.21
C ASP A 132 -2.24 31.95 -14.73
N GLU A 133 -3.43 31.45 -14.37
CA GLU A 133 -3.89 31.43 -12.99
C GLU A 133 -3.04 30.49 -12.12
N ILE A 134 -2.55 29.37 -12.68
CA ILE A 134 -1.58 28.48 -12.01
C ILE A 134 -0.27 29.22 -11.72
N ARG A 135 0.19 30.06 -12.65
CA ARG A 135 1.40 30.86 -12.50
C ARG A 135 1.22 31.97 -11.45
N GLU A 136 0.06 32.61 -11.41
CA GLU A 136 -0.31 33.55 -10.35
C GLU A 136 -0.33 32.88 -8.97
N ARG A 137 -0.97 31.70 -8.89
CA ARG A 137 -0.97 30.86 -7.67
C ARG A 137 0.44 30.40 -7.30
N GLY A 138 1.31 30.20 -8.29
CA GLY A 138 2.70 29.75 -8.12
C GLY A 138 2.83 28.25 -7.80
N VAL A 139 1.77 27.47 -7.98
CA VAL A 139 1.75 26.04 -7.67
C VAL A 139 1.00 25.27 -8.74
N LEU A 140 1.59 24.18 -9.22
CA LEU A 140 0.95 23.17 -10.07
C LEU A 140 0.75 21.88 -9.25
N ARG A 141 -0.49 21.41 -9.13
CA ARG A 141 -0.81 20.21 -8.37
C ARG A 141 -0.96 18.99 -9.27
N VAL A 142 -0.20 17.95 -8.96
CA VAL A 142 -0.11 16.73 -9.76
C VAL A 142 -0.69 15.56 -8.96
N LEU A 143 -1.83 15.05 -9.40
CA LEU A 143 -2.43 13.81 -8.88
C LEU A 143 -1.57 12.64 -9.34
N ILE A 144 -1.00 11.89 -8.38
CA ILE A 144 0.03 10.89 -8.66
C ILE A 144 -0.28 9.54 -8.02
N SER A 145 0.12 8.46 -8.70
CA SER A 145 -0.01 7.10 -8.20
C SER A 145 1.23 6.72 -7.40
N MET A 146 1.06 6.41 -6.12
CA MET A 146 2.11 5.78 -5.33
C MET A 146 2.31 4.33 -5.77
N GLY A 147 3.54 3.93 -6.04
CA GLY A 147 3.92 2.57 -6.47
C GLY A 147 5.42 2.52 -6.78
N ARG A 148 6.02 1.35 -7.01
CA ARG A 148 7.49 1.20 -7.07
C ARG A 148 8.14 1.64 -8.39
N THR A 149 7.45 2.38 -9.25
CA THR A 149 7.98 2.82 -10.56
C THR A 149 7.73 4.29 -10.84
N ASN A 150 6.50 4.76 -10.62
CA ASN A 150 6.07 6.12 -10.99
C ASN A 150 6.39 7.16 -9.90
N PHE A 151 6.09 6.85 -8.64
CA PHE A 151 6.32 7.71 -7.49
C PHE A 151 6.40 6.85 -6.22
N PHE A 152 7.56 6.85 -5.59
CA PHE A 152 7.82 6.15 -4.35
C PHE A 152 8.88 6.89 -3.56
N PHE A 153 8.89 6.72 -2.25
CA PHE A 153 10.02 7.18 -1.45
C PHE A 153 11.24 6.26 -1.71
N SER A 154 12.43 6.53 -1.19
CA SER A 154 13.76 6.14 -1.71
C SER A 154 14.83 6.48 -0.68
N HIS A 155 15.00 5.75 0.44
CA HIS A 155 15.95 6.14 1.51
C HIS A 155 15.76 7.58 2.02
N GLY A 156 14.51 7.96 2.32
CA GLY A 156 14.17 9.34 2.71
C GLY A 156 14.01 10.33 1.55
N GLU A 157 14.34 9.94 0.32
CA GLU A 157 14.12 10.76 -0.88
C GLU A 157 12.88 10.31 -1.65
N ILE A 158 12.30 11.20 -2.45
CA ILE A 158 11.26 10.82 -3.43
C ILE A 158 11.95 10.43 -4.74
N ARG A 159 11.47 9.35 -5.35
CA ARG A 159 11.96 8.80 -6.62
C ARG A 159 10.79 8.36 -7.49
N GLY A 160 11.06 8.19 -8.78
CA GLY A 160 10.12 7.59 -9.73
C GLY A 160 10.10 8.32 -11.06
N PHE A 161 9.62 7.63 -12.09
CA PHE A 161 9.64 8.15 -13.45
C PHE A 161 8.80 9.43 -13.60
N GLU A 162 7.58 9.45 -13.05
CA GLU A 162 6.70 10.62 -13.09
C GLU A 162 7.28 11.77 -12.25
N TYR A 163 7.81 11.43 -11.07
CA TYR A 163 8.45 12.41 -10.19
C TYR A 163 9.59 13.17 -10.91
N GLU A 164 10.49 12.45 -11.55
CA GLU A 164 11.66 13.03 -12.22
C GLU A 164 11.27 13.88 -13.43
N LEU A 165 10.29 13.41 -14.22
CA LEU A 165 9.75 14.21 -15.33
C LEU A 165 9.14 15.52 -14.85
N PHE A 166 8.39 15.51 -13.75
CA PHE A 166 7.78 16.73 -13.22
C PHE A 166 8.77 17.67 -12.54
N ARG A 167 9.86 17.15 -11.96
CA ARG A 167 10.94 17.98 -11.43
C ARG A 167 11.75 18.65 -12.55
N GLU A 168 11.95 17.98 -13.67
CA GLU A 168 12.51 18.63 -14.87
C GLU A 168 11.52 19.62 -15.50
N PHE A 169 10.23 19.29 -15.55
CA PHE A 169 9.19 20.23 -16.01
C PHE A 169 9.19 21.51 -15.18
N GLU A 170 9.29 21.40 -13.85
CA GLU A 170 9.38 22.55 -12.95
C GLU A 170 10.58 23.46 -13.27
N LYS A 171 11.72 22.89 -13.66
CA LYS A 171 12.89 23.68 -14.06
C LYS A 171 12.64 24.38 -15.40
N GLU A 172 12.11 23.66 -16.39
CA GLU A 172 11.88 24.19 -17.74
C GLU A 172 10.81 25.29 -17.77
N VAL A 173 9.66 25.08 -17.12
CA VAL A 173 8.55 26.06 -17.10
C VAL A 173 8.95 27.39 -16.42
N ASN A 174 9.99 27.35 -15.60
CA ASN A 174 10.53 28.49 -14.85
C ASN A 174 11.81 29.08 -15.45
N LYS A 175 12.34 28.54 -16.56
CA LYS A 175 13.66 28.90 -17.09
C LYS A 175 13.75 30.34 -17.59
N ASP A 176 12.70 30.82 -18.25
CA ASP A 176 12.66 32.15 -18.88
C ASP A 176 11.70 33.11 -18.14
N LEU A 177 11.61 32.99 -16.81
CA LEU A 177 10.76 33.87 -16.01
C LEU A 177 11.24 35.32 -16.05
N SER A 178 10.32 36.22 -16.41
CA SER A 178 10.55 37.64 -16.16
C SER A 178 10.58 37.93 -14.65
N PRO A 179 11.30 38.98 -14.19
CA PRO A 179 11.40 39.32 -12.76
C PRO A 179 10.06 39.54 -12.04
N SER A 180 8.99 39.84 -12.79
CA SER A 180 7.64 40.04 -12.26
C SER A 180 6.79 38.77 -12.19
N GLN A 181 7.23 37.66 -12.79
CA GLN A 181 6.48 36.41 -12.80
C GLN A 181 6.89 35.51 -11.62
N ARG A 182 5.90 34.96 -10.93
CA ARG A 182 6.11 34.00 -9.85
C ARG A 182 6.51 32.62 -10.42
N PRO A 183 7.51 31.93 -9.86
CA PRO A 183 7.84 30.58 -10.28
C PRO A 183 6.73 29.60 -9.91
N ILE A 184 6.47 28.63 -10.78
CA ILE A 184 5.57 27.51 -10.53
C ILE A 184 6.33 26.44 -9.73
N ARG A 185 5.79 26.05 -8.58
CA ARG A 185 6.26 24.89 -7.80
C ARG A 185 5.39 23.67 -8.09
N VAL A 186 5.99 22.50 -8.32
CA VAL A 186 5.21 21.27 -8.49
C VAL A 186 4.94 20.63 -7.13
N PHE A 187 3.64 20.43 -6.85
CA PHE A 187 3.14 19.80 -5.65
C PHE A 187 2.44 18.47 -5.98
N PHE A 188 2.92 17.36 -5.40
CA PHE A 188 2.39 16.02 -5.68
C PHE A 188 1.30 15.61 -4.68
N ILE A 189 0.18 15.10 -5.19
CA ILE A 189 -0.96 14.63 -4.40
C ILE A 189 -1.19 13.14 -4.67
N PRO A 190 -0.69 12.26 -3.79
CA PRO A 190 -0.96 10.83 -3.88
C PRO A 190 -2.46 10.55 -3.85
N THR A 191 -2.93 9.80 -4.84
CA THR A 191 -4.36 9.58 -5.11
C THR A 191 -4.60 8.15 -5.59
N PRO A 192 -5.64 7.44 -5.11
CA PRO A 192 -6.08 6.17 -5.69
C PRO A 192 -6.34 6.31 -7.19
N PHE A 193 -5.92 5.34 -7.99
CA PHE A 193 -5.93 5.46 -9.45
C PHE A 193 -7.31 5.64 -10.06
N ASP A 194 -8.31 4.98 -9.51
CA ASP A 194 -9.69 5.05 -9.95
C ASP A 194 -10.40 6.34 -9.53
N GLU A 195 -9.87 7.08 -8.55
CA GLU A 195 -10.37 8.40 -8.14
C GLU A 195 -9.76 9.57 -8.92
N MET A 196 -8.60 9.38 -9.56
CA MET A 196 -7.81 10.49 -10.14
C MET A 196 -8.57 11.34 -11.15
N MET A 197 -9.34 10.71 -12.03
CA MET A 197 -10.08 11.42 -13.07
C MET A 197 -11.22 12.25 -12.48
N ASP A 198 -11.85 11.76 -11.43
CA ASP A 198 -12.96 12.46 -10.79
C ASP A 198 -12.41 13.64 -9.96
N LYS A 199 -11.31 13.46 -9.21
CA LYS A 199 -10.62 14.54 -8.51
C LYS A 199 -10.05 15.62 -9.44
N LEU A 200 -9.54 15.24 -10.60
CA LEU A 200 -9.11 16.20 -11.64
C LEU A 200 -10.26 17.11 -12.07
N ASN A 201 -11.44 16.52 -12.33
CA ASN A 201 -12.61 17.27 -12.80
C ASN A 201 -13.28 18.09 -11.68
N GLN A 202 -13.12 17.69 -10.41
CA GLN A 202 -13.53 18.48 -9.24
C GLN A 202 -12.58 19.66 -8.95
N GLY A 203 -11.46 19.78 -9.67
CA GLY A 203 -10.48 20.84 -9.43
C GLY A 203 -9.58 20.60 -8.20
N LEU A 204 -9.52 19.37 -7.68
CA LEU A 204 -8.64 19.00 -6.56
C LEU A 204 -7.19 18.66 -7.00
N GLY A 205 -6.93 18.79 -8.30
CA GLY A 205 -5.62 18.69 -8.91
C GLY A 205 -5.67 19.22 -10.33
N ASP A 206 -4.51 19.54 -10.90
CA ASP A 206 -4.42 20.23 -12.20
C ASP A 206 -3.95 19.29 -13.31
N VAL A 207 -3.17 18.26 -12.94
CA VAL A 207 -2.66 17.24 -13.86
C VAL A 207 -2.75 15.86 -13.20
N VAL A 208 -3.08 14.83 -13.98
CA VAL A 208 -2.94 13.42 -13.59
C VAL A 208 -1.67 12.83 -14.21
N ALA A 209 -0.79 12.30 -13.37
CA ALA A 209 0.47 11.68 -13.74
C ALA A 209 0.62 10.30 -13.06
N ALA A 210 0.30 9.24 -13.79
CA ALA A 210 0.13 7.92 -13.18
C ALA A 210 0.45 6.75 -14.13
N GLY A 211 1.22 6.97 -15.19
CA GLY A 211 1.36 5.97 -16.26
C GLY A 211 0.03 5.70 -16.97
N MET A 212 -0.83 6.72 -17.13
CA MET A 212 -2.20 6.52 -17.60
C MET A 212 -2.30 6.34 -19.12
N THR A 213 -2.80 5.19 -19.56
CA THR A 213 -3.14 4.93 -20.96
C THR A 213 -4.30 5.81 -21.45
N ILE A 214 -4.16 6.43 -22.61
CA ILE A 214 -5.24 7.15 -23.29
C ILE A 214 -6.29 6.14 -23.74
N THR A 215 -7.54 6.30 -23.29
CA THR A 215 -8.68 5.52 -23.79
C THR A 215 -9.80 6.44 -24.31
N PRO A 216 -10.70 5.93 -25.18
CA PRO A 216 -11.87 6.70 -25.61
C PRO A 216 -12.71 7.20 -24.44
N ASP A 217 -12.94 6.37 -23.41
CA ASP A 217 -13.78 6.74 -22.27
C ASP A 217 -13.10 7.81 -21.38
N ARG A 218 -11.79 7.71 -21.15
CA ARG A 218 -11.06 8.77 -20.44
C ARG A 218 -11.03 10.07 -21.23
N SER A 219 -10.94 10.01 -22.56
CA SER A 219 -10.96 11.18 -23.44
C SER A 219 -12.32 11.90 -23.47
N LYS A 220 -13.41 11.21 -23.09
CA LYS A 220 -14.71 11.84 -22.84
C LYS A 220 -14.72 12.64 -21.55
N LYS A 221 -13.85 12.35 -20.58
CA LYS A 221 -13.79 13.04 -19.28
C LYS A 221 -12.73 14.14 -19.24
N ALA A 222 -11.57 13.94 -19.87
CA ALA A 222 -10.42 14.85 -19.79
C ALA A 222 -9.79 15.13 -21.17
N ARG A 223 -8.73 15.95 -21.19
CA ARG A 223 -7.81 16.07 -22.32
C ARG A 223 -6.47 15.44 -21.94
N PHE A 224 -5.86 14.75 -22.90
CA PHE A 224 -4.51 14.22 -22.72
C PHE A 224 -3.48 15.10 -23.42
N THR A 225 -2.28 15.11 -22.86
CA THR A 225 -1.07 15.60 -23.53
C THR A 225 -0.72 14.70 -24.72
N GLN A 226 0.29 15.09 -25.48
CA GLN A 226 1.01 14.18 -26.36
C GLN A 226 1.57 13.02 -25.53
N PRO A 227 1.59 11.80 -26.06
CA PRO A 227 2.06 10.67 -25.29
C PRO A 227 3.57 10.70 -25.08
N TYR A 228 3.98 10.58 -23.82
CA TYR A 228 5.38 10.51 -23.40
C TYR A 228 5.93 9.08 -23.44
N ILE A 229 5.06 8.06 -23.46
CA ILE A 229 5.40 6.68 -23.84
C ILE A 229 4.40 6.21 -24.90
N ARG A 230 4.90 5.57 -25.96
CA ARG A 230 4.10 5.06 -27.09
C ARG A 230 4.36 3.58 -27.29
N ASN A 231 3.46 2.92 -28.02
CA ASN A 231 3.55 1.52 -28.39
C ASN A 231 3.61 0.61 -27.16
N VAL A 232 2.79 0.92 -26.15
CA VAL A 232 2.64 0.07 -24.96
C VAL A 232 1.59 -0.98 -25.26
N ASN A 233 1.97 -2.24 -25.07
CA ASN A 233 1.01 -3.35 -25.16
C ASN A 233 0.53 -3.66 -23.74
N GLU A 234 -0.74 -3.97 -23.59
CA GLU A 234 -1.28 -4.50 -22.34
C GLU A 234 -1.28 -6.02 -22.48
N VAL A 235 -0.35 -6.68 -21.79
CA VAL A 235 -0.03 -8.10 -21.99
C VAL A 235 -0.53 -8.94 -20.83
N VAL A 236 -0.90 -10.18 -21.14
CA VAL A 236 -1.27 -11.15 -20.11
C VAL A 236 -0.02 -11.57 -19.35
N VAL A 237 -0.11 -11.58 -18.02
CA VAL A 237 0.94 -12.10 -17.13
C VAL A 237 0.32 -13.18 -16.26
N VAL A 238 1.01 -14.31 -16.15
CA VAL A 238 0.50 -15.48 -15.42
C VAL A 238 1.53 -16.00 -14.43
N ASN A 239 1.06 -16.70 -13.40
CA ASN A 239 1.94 -17.52 -12.58
C ASN A 239 2.48 -18.70 -13.42
N ARG A 240 3.70 -19.17 -13.13
CA ARG A 240 4.35 -20.30 -13.82
C ARG A 240 3.53 -21.59 -13.86
N GLU A 241 2.62 -21.78 -12.90
CA GLU A 241 1.72 -22.93 -12.80
C GLU A 241 0.62 -22.92 -13.86
N VAL A 242 0.24 -21.74 -14.35
CA VAL A 242 -0.78 -21.62 -15.40
C VAL A 242 -0.21 -22.17 -16.70
N LYS A 243 -0.79 -23.28 -17.16
CA LYS A 243 -0.49 -23.89 -18.46
C LYS A 243 -1.61 -23.62 -19.46
N ASN A 244 -1.36 -24.00 -20.71
CA ASN A 244 -2.35 -24.00 -21.79
C ASN A 244 -2.97 -22.61 -22.03
N LEU A 245 -2.12 -21.63 -22.31
CA LEU A 245 -2.51 -20.31 -22.77
C LEU A 245 -1.75 -20.04 -24.08
N LYS A 246 -2.41 -20.24 -25.22
CA LYS A 246 -1.85 -20.11 -26.58
C LYS A 246 -2.49 -18.96 -27.35
N SER A 247 -3.67 -18.51 -26.91
CA SER A 247 -4.49 -17.48 -27.53
C SER A 247 -5.25 -16.69 -26.48
N LEU A 248 -5.77 -15.51 -26.85
CA LEU A 248 -6.61 -14.72 -25.95
C LEU A 248 -7.93 -15.42 -25.63
N GLU A 249 -8.43 -16.26 -26.54
CA GLU A 249 -9.61 -17.11 -26.32
C GLU A 249 -9.43 -18.09 -25.16
N ASP A 250 -8.20 -18.51 -24.86
CA ASP A 250 -7.93 -19.41 -23.74
C ASP A 250 -8.16 -18.76 -22.36
N LEU A 251 -8.37 -17.43 -22.31
CA LEU A 251 -8.81 -16.71 -21.11
C LEU A 251 -10.31 -16.87 -20.83
N SER A 252 -11.10 -17.33 -21.80
CA SER A 252 -12.55 -17.53 -21.68
C SER A 252 -12.91 -18.31 -20.42
N GLY A 253 -13.80 -17.75 -19.60
CA GLY A 253 -14.24 -18.33 -18.33
C GLY A 253 -13.24 -18.30 -17.17
N ARG A 254 -11.97 -17.90 -17.41
CA ARG A 254 -10.94 -17.76 -16.37
C ARG A 254 -11.10 -16.44 -15.62
N GLN A 255 -10.56 -16.41 -14.40
CA GLN A 255 -10.47 -15.19 -13.61
C GLN A 255 -9.22 -14.41 -13.98
N VAL A 256 -9.38 -13.12 -14.27
CA VAL A 256 -8.28 -12.20 -14.56
C VAL A 256 -8.39 -11.02 -13.60
N TYR A 257 -7.39 -10.88 -12.73
CA TYR A 257 -7.34 -9.82 -11.73
C TYR A 257 -6.73 -8.58 -12.35
N VAL A 258 -7.31 -7.41 -12.09
CA VAL A 258 -6.80 -6.14 -12.61
C VAL A 258 -6.96 -5.03 -11.58
N ARG A 259 -6.02 -4.08 -11.61
CA ARG A 259 -6.07 -2.88 -10.77
C ARG A 259 -7.36 -2.09 -11.05
N PRO A 260 -8.09 -1.61 -10.02
CA PRO A 260 -9.22 -0.70 -10.19
C PRO A 260 -8.90 0.51 -11.06
N GLY A 261 -9.83 0.88 -11.94
CA GLY A 261 -9.70 2.05 -12.81
C GLY A 261 -8.70 1.90 -13.98
N SER A 262 -7.94 0.80 -14.07
CA SER A 262 -7.00 0.54 -15.16
C SER A 262 -7.67 0.41 -16.53
N SER A 263 -6.92 0.71 -17.60
CA SER A 263 -7.39 0.46 -18.98
C SER A 263 -7.56 -1.03 -19.28
N TYR A 264 -6.90 -1.89 -18.49
CA TYR A 264 -6.99 -3.34 -18.60
C TYR A 264 -8.44 -3.83 -18.51
N SER A 265 -9.23 -3.24 -17.59
CA SER A 265 -10.66 -3.59 -17.45
C SER A 265 -11.45 -3.24 -18.72
N GLU A 266 -11.19 -2.07 -19.32
CA GLU A 266 -11.86 -1.62 -20.54
C GLU A 266 -11.53 -2.56 -21.73
N HIS A 267 -10.26 -2.93 -21.89
CA HIS A 267 -9.82 -3.79 -22.97
C HIS A 267 -10.25 -5.25 -22.79
N LEU A 268 -10.26 -5.77 -21.54
CA LEU A 268 -10.83 -7.08 -21.25
C LEU A 268 -12.35 -7.13 -21.52
N ASN A 269 -13.08 -6.04 -21.26
CA ASN A 269 -14.50 -5.95 -21.64
C ASN A 269 -14.70 -5.97 -23.15
N LYS A 270 -13.84 -5.29 -23.92
CA LYS A 270 -13.86 -5.38 -25.40
C LYS A 270 -13.55 -6.80 -25.88
N LEU A 271 -12.59 -7.46 -25.24
CA LEU A 271 -12.29 -8.87 -25.52
C LEU A 271 -13.48 -9.77 -25.20
N ASN A 272 -14.18 -9.56 -24.08
CA ASN A 272 -15.41 -10.28 -23.73
C ASN A 272 -16.51 -10.14 -24.80
N ALA A 273 -16.66 -8.96 -25.41
CA ALA A 273 -17.59 -8.78 -26.53
C ALA A 273 -17.18 -9.63 -27.75
N SER A 274 -15.87 -9.74 -28.03
CA SER A 274 -15.36 -10.62 -29.08
C SER A 274 -15.57 -12.11 -28.74
N LEU A 275 -15.39 -12.51 -27.48
CA LEU A 275 -15.63 -13.90 -27.04
C LEU A 275 -17.11 -14.28 -27.17
N ALA A 276 -18.02 -13.37 -26.81
CA ALA A 276 -19.45 -13.58 -26.95
C ALA A 276 -19.85 -13.83 -28.42
N SER A 277 -19.24 -13.12 -29.37
CA SER A 277 -19.48 -13.34 -30.81
C SER A 277 -19.08 -14.75 -31.29
N LYS A 278 -18.23 -15.45 -30.53
CA LYS A 278 -17.77 -16.82 -30.77
C LYS A 278 -18.47 -17.85 -29.88
N ASN A 279 -19.52 -17.45 -29.14
CA ASN A 279 -20.21 -18.28 -28.14
C ASN A 279 -19.29 -18.82 -27.03
N LEU A 280 -18.23 -18.08 -26.69
CA LEU A 280 -17.34 -18.41 -25.59
C LEU A 280 -17.76 -17.68 -24.31
N PRO A 281 -17.66 -18.33 -23.12
CA PRO A 281 -17.89 -17.66 -21.84
C PRO A 281 -17.01 -16.41 -21.66
N PRO A 282 -17.54 -15.33 -21.03
CA PRO A 282 -16.72 -14.16 -20.76
C PRO A 282 -15.62 -14.47 -19.74
N ILE A 283 -14.51 -13.74 -19.85
CA ILE A 283 -13.49 -13.61 -18.82
C ILE A 283 -14.15 -13.03 -17.56
N LYS A 284 -13.88 -13.65 -16.41
CA LYS A 284 -14.31 -13.17 -15.10
C LYS A 284 -13.31 -12.11 -14.63
N ILE A 285 -13.58 -10.84 -14.95
CA ILE A 285 -12.71 -9.73 -14.56
C ILE A 285 -12.89 -9.47 -13.06
N VAL A 286 -11.84 -9.70 -12.28
CA VAL A 286 -11.85 -9.45 -10.84
C VAL A 286 -11.15 -8.12 -10.57
N ARG A 287 -11.86 -7.20 -9.93
CA ARG A 287 -11.29 -5.91 -9.50
C ARG A 287 -10.43 -6.17 -8.27
N GLY A 288 -9.16 -5.79 -8.32
CA GLY A 288 -8.26 -5.84 -7.17
C GLY A 288 -8.66 -4.83 -6.09
N ASP A 289 -8.02 -4.93 -4.92
CA ASP A 289 -8.15 -3.93 -3.86
C ASP A 289 -7.64 -2.56 -4.36
N PRO A 290 -8.36 -1.44 -4.12
CA PRO A 290 -7.93 -0.10 -4.52
C PRO A 290 -6.57 0.35 -3.95
N SER A 291 -6.13 -0.23 -2.82
CA SER A 291 -4.81 0.06 -2.24
C SER A 291 -3.67 -0.60 -3.01
N LEU A 292 -3.95 -1.58 -3.88
CA LEU A 292 -2.95 -2.33 -4.63
C LEU A 292 -2.70 -1.71 -6.00
N ASN A 293 -1.43 -1.59 -6.36
CA ASN A 293 -0.99 -1.21 -7.69
C ASN A 293 -0.76 -2.44 -8.59
N THR A 294 -0.51 -2.19 -9.88
CA THR A 294 -0.22 -3.27 -10.84
C THR A 294 1.02 -4.06 -10.42
N ASP A 295 2.02 -3.39 -9.87
CA ASP A 295 3.20 -4.00 -9.27
C ASP A 295 2.86 -4.95 -8.11
N ASP A 296 2.02 -4.53 -7.17
CA ASP A 296 1.60 -5.39 -6.06
C ASP A 296 0.85 -6.62 -6.58
N ILE A 297 -0.02 -6.45 -7.58
CA ILE A 297 -0.72 -7.55 -8.23
C ILE A 297 0.27 -8.52 -8.90
N LEU A 298 1.36 -8.03 -9.51
CA LEU A 298 2.39 -8.90 -10.10
C LEU A 298 3.11 -9.74 -9.05
N GLU A 299 3.39 -9.19 -7.86
CA GLU A 299 3.93 -9.96 -6.73
C GLU A 299 2.95 -11.06 -6.27
N LEU A 300 1.65 -10.77 -6.24
CA LEU A 300 0.61 -11.77 -5.95
C LEU A 300 0.47 -12.81 -7.07
N VAL A 301 0.83 -12.47 -8.30
CA VAL A 301 0.94 -13.44 -9.40
C VAL A 301 2.16 -14.33 -9.21
N ASN A 302 3.30 -13.76 -8.79
CA ASN A 302 4.50 -14.53 -8.49
C ASN A 302 4.24 -15.58 -7.40
N SER A 303 3.54 -15.20 -6.32
CA SER A 303 3.22 -16.11 -5.22
C SER A 303 2.25 -17.23 -5.60
N GLY A 304 1.53 -17.08 -6.71
CA GLY A 304 0.53 -18.04 -7.16
C GLY A 304 -0.86 -17.83 -6.56
N VAL A 305 -1.04 -16.83 -5.68
CA VAL A 305 -2.35 -16.42 -5.16
C VAL A 305 -3.24 -15.91 -6.30
N ILE A 306 -2.71 -15.01 -7.13
CA ILE A 306 -3.37 -14.59 -8.37
C ILE A 306 -2.80 -15.41 -9.51
N LYS A 307 -3.66 -16.05 -10.30
CA LYS A 307 -3.18 -16.90 -11.40
C LYS A 307 -2.91 -16.11 -12.68
N ILE A 308 -3.75 -15.12 -12.99
CA ILE A 308 -3.71 -14.36 -14.24
C ILE A 308 -4.01 -12.88 -13.96
N THR A 309 -3.19 -12.00 -14.53
CA THR A 309 -3.40 -10.54 -14.55
C THR A 309 -3.10 -9.99 -15.95
N VAL A 310 -3.34 -8.69 -16.13
CA VAL A 310 -2.89 -7.90 -17.28
C VAL A 310 -2.05 -6.75 -16.75
N ALA A 311 -0.94 -6.47 -17.43
CA ALA A 311 -0.08 -5.34 -17.12
C ALA A 311 0.46 -4.69 -18.40
N ASP A 312 0.81 -3.41 -18.33
CA ASP A 312 1.58 -2.76 -19.38
C ASP A 312 2.92 -3.48 -19.60
N SER A 313 3.29 -3.70 -20.86
CA SER A 313 4.42 -4.56 -21.24
C SER A 313 5.75 -4.14 -20.61
N HIS A 314 5.99 -2.83 -20.47
CA HIS A 314 7.20 -2.32 -19.84
C HIS A 314 7.24 -2.57 -18.32
N ILE A 315 6.09 -2.56 -17.65
CA ILE A 315 5.98 -2.94 -16.23
C ILE A 315 6.16 -4.45 -16.10
N ALA A 316 5.44 -5.25 -16.90
CA ALA A 316 5.56 -6.70 -16.90
C ALA A 316 7.02 -7.17 -17.12
N ALA A 317 7.70 -6.59 -18.11
CA ALA A 317 9.09 -6.92 -18.43
C ALA A 317 10.09 -6.50 -17.33
N LEU A 318 9.85 -5.37 -16.67
CA LEU A 318 10.65 -4.95 -15.52
C LEU A 318 10.52 -5.97 -14.38
N TRP A 319 9.29 -6.27 -14.00
CA TRP A 319 8.97 -7.10 -12.85
C TRP A 319 9.33 -8.58 -13.06
N ALA A 320 9.27 -9.09 -14.29
CA ALA A 320 9.69 -10.46 -14.61
C ALA A 320 11.18 -10.72 -14.33
N ARG A 321 11.99 -9.68 -14.15
CA ARG A 321 13.40 -9.82 -13.74
C ARG A 321 13.57 -10.05 -12.25
N ALA A 322 12.63 -9.55 -11.44
CA ALA A 322 12.63 -9.69 -10.00
C ALA A 322 11.74 -10.84 -9.51
N LEU A 323 10.75 -11.23 -10.31
CA LEU A 323 9.73 -12.21 -9.98
C LEU A 323 9.96 -13.52 -10.77
N PRO A 324 10.62 -14.54 -10.19
CA PRO A 324 11.02 -15.74 -10.93
C PRO A 324 9.83 -16.62 -11.37
N ASP A 325 8.67 -16.48 -10.72
CA ASP A 325 7.52 -17.34 -10.91
C ASP A 325 6.41 -16.71 -11.76
N ILE A 326 6.64 -15.52 -12.33
CA ILE A 326 5.73 -14.97 -13.36
C ILE A 326 6.21 -15.30 -14.76
N ARG A 327 5.25 -15.39 -15.69
CA ARG A 327 5.48 -15.52 -17.12
C ARG A 327 4.71 -14.44 -17.85
N VAL A 328 5.43 -13.66 -18.65
CA VAL A 328 4.85 -12.60 -19.47
C VAL A 328 4.57 -13.18 -20.85
N HIS A 329 3.31 -13.10 -21.29
CA HIS A 329 2.88 -13.50 -22.63
C HIS A 329 2.80 -12.27 -23.55
N GLU A 330 3.93 -11.84 -24.09
CA GLU A 330 4.00 -10.67 -24.99
C GLU A 330 3.17 -10.84 -26.28
N ASP A 331 2.98 -12.08 -26.71
CA ASP A 331 2.15 -12.50 -27.83
C ASP A 331 0.64 -12.42 -27.53
N LEU A 332 0.26 -12.39 -26.26
CA LEU A 332 -1.12 -12.33 -25.79
C LEU A 332 -1.42 -10.93 -25.24
N ALA A 333 -1.43 -9.95 -26.14
CA ALA A 333 -1.77 -8.57 -25.82
C ALA A 333 -3.28 -8.32 -25.93
N VAL A 334 -3.95 -7.95 -24.83
CA VAL A 334 -5.37 -7.56 -24.84
C VAL A 334 -5.60 -6.20 -25.49
N ASN A 335 -4.54 -5.39 -25.58
CA ASN A 335 -4.50 -4.14 -26.32
C ASN A 335 -3.08 -3.88 -26.82
N THR A 336 -2.95 -3.30 -28.01
CA THR A 336 -1.66 -2.97 -28.64
C THR A 336 -1.60 -1.51 -29.03
N GLY A 337 -0.39 -0.95 -29.15
CA GLY A 337 -0.22 0.43 -29.60
C GLY A 337 -0.73 1.48 -28.60
N GLY A 338 -0.87 1.09 -27.34
CA GLY A 338 -1.25 1.96 -26.23
C GLY A 338 -0.31 3.17 -26.12
N LYS A 339 -0.90 4.27 -25.67
CA LYS A 339 -0.25 5.58 -25.56
C LYS A 339 -0.44 6.06 -24.14
N ILE A 340 0.64 6.33 -23.44
CA ILE A 340 0.61 6.83 -22.07
C ILE A 340 0.86 8.34 -22.11
N ALA A 341 -0.01 9.09 -21.44
CA ALA A 341 0.00 10.56 -21.42
C ALA A 341 -0.53 11.09 -20.08
N TRP A 342 -0.18 12.34 -19.78
CA TRP A 342 -0.78 13.06 -18.66
C TRP A 342 -2.16 13.56 -19.04
N ALA A 343 -3.07 13.61 -18.07
CA ALA A 343 -4.42 14.14 -18.27
C ALA A 343 -4.59 15.47 -17.57
N VAL A 344 -5.31 16.39 -18.21
CA VAL A 344 -5.71 17.69 -17.68
C VAL A 344 -7.21 17.90 -17.95
N ARG A 345 -7.83 18.87 -17.28
CA ARG A 345 -9.24 19.21 -17.53
C ARG A 345 -9.47 19.64 -18.99
N LYS A 346 -10.73 19.63 -19.43
CA LYS A 346 -11.03 19.88 -20.86
C LYS A 346 -10.78 21.31 -21.32
N ASP A 347 -10.92 22.23 -20.39
CA ASP A 347 -10.84 23.68 -20.53
C ASP A 347 -9.43 24.23 -20.29
N THR A 348 -8.49 23.45 -19.73
CA THR A 348 -7.11 23.90 -19.48
C THR A 348 -6.20 23.73 -20.70
N HIS A 349 -6.46 24.54 -21.72
CA HIS A 349 -5.76 24.49 -23.00
C HIS A 349 -4.29 24.94 -22.93
N GLN A 350 -4.00 25.98 -22.14
CA GLN A 350 -2.66 26.56 -22.03
C GLN A 350 -1.72 25.63 -21.28
N LEU A 351 -2.16 25.09 -20.13
CA LEU A 351 -1.39 24.11 -19.36
C LEU A 351 -1.07 22.89 -20.21
N ARG A 352 -2.04 22.41 -20.99
CA ARG A 352 -1.81 21.29 -21.91
C ARG A 352 -0.77 21.61 -22.98
N ALA A 353 -0.79 22.83 -23.52
CA ALA A 353 0.19 23.26 -24.51
C ALA A 353 1.61 23.28 -23.91
N GLU A 354 1.75 23.87 -22.71
CA GLU A 354 3.01 23.92 -21.98
C GLU A 354 3.57 22.52 -21.66
N LEU A 355 2.72 21.61 -21.17
CA LEU A 355 3.11 20.22 -20.93
C LEU A 355 3.51 19.51 -22.23
N ASN A 356 2.82 19.78 -23.34
CA ASN A 356 3.19 19.21 -24.65
C ASN A 356 4.57 19.70 -25.11
N ASP A 357 4.87 20.98 -24.85
CA ASP A 357 6.13 21.60 -25.22
C ASP A 357 7.30 20.95 -24.48
N PHE A 358 7.14 20.71 -23.18
CA PHE A 358 8.07 19.92 -22.39
C PHE A 358 8.23 18.48 -22.91
N ILE A 359 7.11 17.80 -23.20
CA ILE A 359 7.10 16.40 -23.65
C ILE A 359 7.87 16.22 -24.97
N ARG A 360 7.92 17.23 -25.85
CA ARG A 360 8.66 17.16 -27.11
C ARG A 360 10.14 16.82 -26.91
N SER A 361 10.76 17.34 -25.85
CA SER A 361 12.19 17.14 -25.52
C SER A 361 12.45 16.12 -24.41
N HIS A 362 11.43 15.69 -23.66
CA HIS A 362 11.61 14.81 -22.48
C HIS A 362 10.87 13.45 -22.54
N ARG A 363 10.12 13.16 -23.59
CA ARG A 363 9.46 11.86 -23.76
C ARG A 363 10.44 10.70 -23.98
N LYS A 364 9.99 9.46 -23.77
CA LYS A 364 10.73 8.26 -24.18
C LYS A 364 11.09 8.35 -25.67
N GLY A 365 12.37 8.11 -25.99
CA GLY A 365 12.96 8.33 -27.30
C GLY A 365 13.80 9.61 -27.41
N THR A 366 13.76 10.49 -26.41
CA THR A 366 14.68 11.63 -26.26
C THR A 366 15.83 11.28 -25.31
N LEU A 367 16.88 12.11 -25.25
CA LEU A 367 18.03 11.87 -24.36
C LEU A 367 17.59 11.76 -22.90
N MET A 368 16.98 12.82 -22.35
CA MET A 368 16.54 12.86 -20.95
C MET A 368 15.45 11.83 -20.67
N GLY A 369 14.48 11.69 -21.58
CA GLY A 369 13.42 10.70 -21.44
C GLY A 369 13.93 9.26 -21.39
N ASN A 370 14.98 8.93 -22.17
CA ASN A 370 15.60 7.61 -22.11
C ASN A 370 16.40 7.39 -20.82
N ILE A 371 17.09 8.41 -20.31
CA ILE A 371 17.81 8.32 -19.02
C ILE A 371 16.83 7.95 -17.90
N PHE A 372 15.72 8.67 -17.78
CA PHE A 372 14.72 8.38 -16.75
C PHE A 372 14.02 7.05 -17.02
N TYR A 373 13.64 6.76 -18.26
CA TYR A 373 12.96 5.50 -18.58
C TYR A 373 13.84 4.29 -18.25
N ASP A 374 15.13 4.33 -18.60
CA ASP A 374 16.04 3.23 -18.32
C ASP A 374 16.32 3.08 -16.82
N ARG A 375 16.41 4.20 -16.10
CA ARG A 375 16.55 4.22 -14.65
C ARG A 375 15.39 3.50 -13.96
N TYR A 376 14.14 3.69 -14.39
CA TYR A 376 12.93 3.19 -13.69
C TYR A 376 12.26 1.96 -14.33
N TYR A 377 12.50 1.66 -15.60
CA TYR A 377 11.84 0.56 -16.31
C TYR A 377 12.82 -0.43 -16.95
N LYS A 378 14.14 -0.24 -16.81
CA LYS A 378 15.14 -1.23 -17.23
C LYS A 378 16.09 -1.70 -16.13
N ASN A 379 16.07 -1.11 -14.94
CA ASN A 379 16.80 -1.64 -13.79
C ASN A 379 15.76 -2.11 -12.75
N ALA A 380 15.94 -3.27 -12.12
CA ALA A 380 15.01 -3.79 -11.12
C ALA A 380 15.61 -3.75 -9.69
N SER A 381 16.75 -3.07 -9.50
CA SER A 381 17.54 -3.17 -8.26
C SER A 381 16.84 -2.73 -6.98
N TRP A 382 15.72 -2.00 -7.08
CA TRP A 382 14.89 -1.61 -5.92
C TRP A 382 13.67 -2.52 -5.69
N ILE A 383 13.43 -3.51 -6.55
CA ILE A 383 12.33 -4.45 -6.43
C ILE A 383 12.83 -5.66 -5.63
N ASN A 384 12.73 -5.57 -4.30
CA ASN A 384 12.98 -6.68 -3.38
C ASN A 384 11.68 -7.00 -2.59
N ASN A 385 11.54 -8.28 -2.21
CA ASN A 385 10.48 -8.85 -1.35
C ASN A 385 9.19 -9.27 -2.05
N SER A 386 9.16 -10.52 -2.51
CA SER A 386 7.97 -11.16 -3.07
C SER A 386 7.57 -12.36 -2.21
N ILE A 387 6.26 -12.53 -2.01
CA ILE A 387 5.67 -13.67 -1.29
C ILE A 387 5.90 -14.95 -2.11
N SER A 388 6.23 -16.06 -1.46
CA SER A 388 6.47 -17.34 -2.10
C SER A 388 5.42 -18.41 -1.70
N PRO A 389 5.16 -19.43 -2.53
CA PRO A 389 4.32 -20.58 -2.14
C PRO A 389 4.79 -21.29 -0.87
N GLN A 390 6.10 -21.31 -0.59
CA GLN A 390 6.67 -21.87 0.64
C GLN A 390 6.20 -21.14 1.90
N ASP A 391 5.72 -19.91 1.77
CA ASP A 391 5.22 -19.15 2.92
C ASP A 391 3.82 -19.60 3.36
N GLN A 392 3.03 -20.21 2.46
CA GLN A 392 1.76 -20.85 2.83
C GLN A 392 2.00 -22.14 3.64
N GLU A 393 3.01 -22.94 3.27
CA GLU A 393 3.37 -24.15 4.02
C GLU A 393 3.80 -23.84 5.46
N LYS A 394 4.45 -22.69 5.67
CA LYS A 394 4.84 -22.21 7.00
C LYS A 394 3.66 -21.69 7.83
N LEU A 395 2.61 -21.18 7.19
CA LEU A 395 1.42 -20.67 7.87
C LEU A 395 0.56 -21.81 8.43
N SER A 396 0.44 -22.92 7.71
CA SER A 396 -0.40 -24.07 8.08
C SER A 396 -0.29 -24.54 9.55
N PRO A 397 0.90 -24.75 10.14
CA PRO A 397 1.02 -25.16 11.53
C PRO A 397 0.67 -24.06 12.56
N LEU A 398 0.49 -22.81 12.13
CA LEU A 398 0.18 -21.66 12.99
C LEU A 398 -1.29 -21.25 12.92
N GLU A 399 -2.07 -21.81 12.00
CA GLU A 399 -3.46 -21.42 11.73
C GLU A 399 -4.32 -21.45 12.99
N ASP A 400 -4.31 -22.56 13.74
CA ASP A 400 -5.12 -22.73 14.95
C ASP A 400 -4.83 -21.65 16.00
N LEU A 401 -3.56 -21.24 16.13
CA LEU A 401 -3.14 -20.20 17.08
C LEU A 401 -3.61 -18.82 16.61
N PHE A 402 -3.45 -18.50 15.32
CA PHE A 402 -3.95 -17.24 14.78
C PHE A 402 -5.47 -17.17 14.81
N GLN A 403 -6.19 -18.27 14.56
CA GLN A 403 -7.65 -18.34 14.66
C GLN A 403 -8.10 -18.14 16.10
N LYS A 404 -7.54 -18.90 17.05
CA LYS A 404 -7.85 -18.78 18.48
C LYS A 404 -7.73 -17.34 18.96
N TYR A 405 -6.62 -16.67 18.68
CA TYR A 405 -6.39 -15.30 19.14
C TYR A 405 -7.01 -14.23 18.25
N GLY A 406 -7.27 -14.54 16.98
CA GLY A 406 -8.12 -13.74 16.11
C GLY A 406 -9.54 -13.65 16.69
N ASP A 407 -10.14 -14.79 17.03
CA ASP A 407 -11.47 -14.86 17.65
C ASP A 407 -11.50 -14.20 19.03
N GLU A 408 -10.50 -14.44 19.88
CA GLU A 408 -10.41 -13.86 21.24
C GLU A 408 -10.38 -12.32 21.21
N TYR A 409 -9.71 -11.73 20.22
CA TYR A 409 -9.51 -10.28 20.14
C TYR A 409 -10.30 -9.59 19.02
N GLY A 410 -11.14 -10.33 18.29
CA GLY A 410 -11.93 -9.81 17.18
C GLY A 410 -11.08 -9.29 16.02
N PHE A 411 -10.03 -10.02 15.62
CA PHE A 411 -9.31 -9.80 14.38
C PHE A 411 -9.62 -10.93 13.39
N ASP A 412 -9.67 -10.59 12.11
CA ASP A 412 -9.47 -11.60 11.07
C ASP A 412 -8.09 -12.24 11.30
N TRP A 413 -8.06 -13.55 11.52
CA TRP A 413 -6.83 -14.27 11.84
C TRP A 413 -5.78 -14.16 10.72
N LEU A 414 -6.21 -13.92 9.47
CA LEU A 414 -5.32 -13.68 8.34
C LEU A 414 -4.62 -12.32 8.45
N ALA A 415 -5.22 -11.35 9.13
CA ALA A 415 -4.60 -10.05 9.42
C ALA A 415 -3.44 -10.21 10.43
N LEU A 416 -3.62 -11.09 11.42
CA LEU A 416 -2.56 -11.45 12.38
C LEU A 416 -1.44 -12.23 11.70
N ALA A 417 -1.78 -13.20 10.84
CA ALA A 417 -0.82 -13.97 10.06
C ALA A 417 -0.02 -13.06 9.10
N ALA A 418 -0.67 -12.09 8.45
CA ALA A 418 -0.01 -11.12 7.57
C ALA A 418 1.03 -10.27 8.31
N GLN A 419 0.70 -9.83 9.53
CA GLN A 419 1.63 -9.11 10.39
C GLN A 419 2.82 -10.01 10.76
N ALA A 420 2.55 -11.23 11.26
CA ALA A 420 3.59 -12.20 11.60
C ALA A 420 4.56 -12.49 10.45
N TYR A 421 4.03 -12.59 9.23
CA TYR A 421 4.85 -12.79 8.04
C TYR A 421 5.77 -11.60 7.77
N GLN A 422 5.27 -10.35 7.87
CA GLN A 422 6.10 -9.16 7.75
C GLN A 422 7.19 -9.09 8.84
N GLU A 423 6.87 -9.52 10.06
CA GLU A 423 7.77 -9.44 11.20
C GLU A 423 8.92 -10.44 11.12
N SER A 424 8.62 -11.71 10.83
CA SER A 424 9.57 -12.82 10.94
C SER A 424 9.58 -13.77 9.75
N GLY A 425 8.63 -13.68 8.82
CA GLY A 425 8.41 -14.72 7.83
C GLY A 425 7.98 -16.05 8.48
N PHE A 426 7.27 -15.97 9.60
CA PHE A 426 6.88 -17.09 10.48
C PHE A 426 8.05 -17.80 11.19
N ASP A 427 9.20 -17.15 11.32
CA ASP A 427 10.37 -17.71 12.00
C ASP A 427 10.35 -17.40 13.51
N HIS A 428 9.96 -18.40 14.30
CA HIS A 428 9.93 -18.29 15.76
C HIS A 428 11.33 -18.22 16.41
N THR A 429 12.39 -18.54 15.69
CA THR A 429 13.77 -18.47 16.21
C THR A 429 14.37 -17.07 16.10
N LYS A 430 13.70 -16.17 15.38
CA LYS A 430 14.22 -14.84 15.06
C LYS A 430 14.26 -13.93 16.29
N THR A 431 15.42 -13.32 16.51
CA THR A 431 15.59 -12.21 17.47
C THR A 431 16.12 -10.98 16.73
N SER A 432 15.44 -9.84 16.90
CA SER A 432 15.86 -8.58 16.29
C SER A 432 17.04 -7.96 17.03
N ARG A 433 17.75 -7.02 16.38
CA ARG A 433 18.83 -6.25 17.03
C ARG A 433 18.36 -5.47 18.27
N LYS A 434 17.07 -5.13 18.33
CA LYS A 434 16.45 -4.42 19.46
C LYS A 434 15.88 -5.38 20.52
N GLY A 435 16.05 -6.69 20.35
CA GLY A 435 15.61 -7.71 21.30
C GLY A 435 14.16 -8.16 21.15
N ALA A 436 13.51 -7.87 20.03
CA ALA A 436 12.18 -8.39 19.73
C ALA A 436 12.28 -9.87 19.32
N VAL A 437 11.36 -10.72 19.78
CA VAL A 437 11.50 -12.19 19.70
C VAL A 437 10.33 -12.83 18.95
N GLY A 438 10.62 -13.91 18.23
CA GLY A 438 9.64 -14.88 17.75
C GLY A 438 8.79 -14.41 16.57
N VAL A 439 7.73 -15.16 16.30
CA VAL A 439 6.86 -14.97 15.12
C VAL A 439 6.31 -13.55 14.99
N MET A 440 5.84 -12.97 16.09
CA MET A 440 5.24 -11.63 16.12
C MET A 440 6.25 -10.50 16.36
N GLN A 441 7.54 -10.83 16.57
CA GLN A 441 8.60 -9.88 16.94
C GLN A 441 8.13 -8.90 18.04
N ILE A 442 7.64 -9.43 19.15
CA ILE A 442 7.26 -8.62 20.32
C ILE A 442 8.44 -8.51 21.29
N LEU A 443 8.58 -7.35 21.96
CA LEU A 443 9.60 -7.16 22.99
C LEU A 443 9.20 -7.90 24.27
N PRO A 444 10.15 -8.56 24.97
CA PRO A 444 9.87 -9.18 26.27
C PRO A 444 9.28 -8.22 27.29
N SER A 445 9.72 -6.96 27.29
CA SER A 445 9.17 -5.90 28.16
C SER A 445 7.72 -5.55 27.82
N THR A 446 7.37 -5.47 26.54
CA THR A 446 5.99 -5.22 26.10
C THR A 446 5.08 -6.39 26.46
N ALA A 447 5.56 -7.62 26.30
CA ALA A 447 4.79 -8.81 26.63
C ALA A 447 4.54 -8.97 28.15
N ALA A 448 5.55 -8.64 28.96
CA ALA A 448 5.45 -8.67 30.42
C ALA A 448 4.73 -7.46 31.05
N ASP A 449 4.48 -6.39 30.28
CA ASP A 449 3.78 -5.21 30.77
C ASP A 449 2.36 -5.55 31.27
N LYS A 450 1.84 -4.78 32.24
CA LYS A 450 0.51 -5.00 32.84
C LYS A 450 -0.63 -5.01 31.82
N VAL A 451 -0.46 -4.36 30.67
CA VAL A 451 -1.45 -4.35 29.60
C VAL A 451 -1.51 -5.71 28.88
N VAL A 452 -0.36 -6.29 28.54
CA VAL A 452 -0.27 -7.55 27.80
C VAL A 452 -0.24 -8.74 28.76
N SER A 453 0.62 -8.71 29.78
CA SER A 453 0.71 -9.69 30.88
C SER A 453 0.83 -11.14 30.42
N ILE A 454 1.60 -11.36 29.36
CA ILE A 454 1.91 -12.69 28.81
C ILE A 454 3.45 -12.77 28.72
N PRO A 455 4.15 -13.11 29.81
CA PRO A 455 5.59 -13.33 29.78
C PRO A 455 5.93 -14.62 29.01
N ASP A 456 7.21 -15.00 28.98
CA ASP A 456 7.68 -16.27 28.40
C ASP A 456 7.42 -16.43 26.88
N ILE A 457 7.55 -15.33 26.13
CA ILE A 457 7.35 -15.27 24.67
C ILE A 457 8.39 -16.00 23.81
N ASN A 458 9.28 -16.79 24.43
CA ASN A 458 10.08 -17.80 23.73
C ASN A 458 9.23 -19.05 23.41
N ASP A 459 8.11 -19.23 24.12
CA ASP A 459 7.06 -20.15 23.72
C ASP A 459 6.28 -19.57 22.52
N LEU A 460 5.92 -20.44 21.57
CA LEU A 460 5.28 -20.04 20.31
C LEU A 460 3.87 -19.48 20.53
N GLU A 461 3.07 -20.15 21.34
CA GLU A 461 1.69 -19.75 21.62
C GLU A 461 1.69 -18.43 22.39
N ASN A 462 2.51 -18.30 23.42
CA ASN A 462 2.65 -17.04 24.17
C ASN A 462 3.12 -15.89 23.28
N ASN A 463 4.00 -16.13 22.30
CA ASN A 463 4.46 -15.10 21.37
C ASN A 463 3.32 -14.58 20.48
N ILE A 464 2.54 -15.48 19.90
CA ILE A 464 1.39 -15.12 19.06
C ILE A 464 0.31 -14.44 19.92
N HIS A 465 0.01 -14.98 21.11
CA HIS A 465 -0.96 -14.42 22.05
C HIS A 465 -0.59 -12.99 22.45
N ALA A 466 0.66 -12.78 22.86
CA ALA A 466 1.15 -11.47 23.29
C ALA A 466 1.12 -10.45 22.14
N GLY A 467 1.53 -10.86 20.93
CA GLY A 467 1.46 -10.03 19.73
C GLY A 467 0.02 -9.61 19.39
N ALA A 468 -0.90 -10.57 19.37
CA ALA A 468 -2.32 -10.33 19.09
C ALA A 468 -2.98 -9.44 20.16
N LYS A 469 -2.70 -9.70 21.44
CA LYS A 469 -3.20 -8.89 22.56
C LYS A 469 -2.64 -7.47 22.55
N TYR A 470 -1.37 -7.29 22.19
CA TYR A 470 -0.80 -5.97 22.07
C TYR A 470 -1.42 -5.19 20.91
N LEU A 471 -1.63 -5.83 19.75
CA LEU A 471 -2.33 -5.22 18.63
C LEU A 471 -3.78 -4.85 18.99
N TYR A 472 -4.49 -5.73 19.70
CA TYR A 472 -5.81 -5.46 20.26
C TYR A 472 -5.80 -4.22 21.15
N PHE A 473 -4.86 -4.14 22.09
CA PHE A 473 -4.71 -2.97 22.94
C PHE A 473 -4.48 -1.69 22.12
N LEU A 474 -3.63 -1.72 21.10
CA LEU A 474 -3.41 -0.56 20.23
C LEU A 474 -4.72 -0.11 19.55
N ARG A 475 -5.47 -1.06 18.99
CA ARG A 475 -6.76 -0.80 18.33
C ARG A 475 -7.79 -0.22 19.32
N GLU A 476 -7.99 -0.85 20.46
CA GLU A 476 -9.05 -0.49 21.42
C GLU A 476 -8.72 0.72 22.29
N HIS A 477 -7.43 0.99 22.55
CA HIS A 477 -7.03 2.09 23.41
C HIS A 477 -6.77 3.38 22.63
N TYR A 478 -6.19 3.29 21.43
CA TYR A 478 -5.77 4.47 20.66
C TYR A 478 -6.63 4.75 19.43
N PHE A 479 -7.31 3.74 18.89
CA PHE A 479 -8.00 3.85 17.60
C PHE A 479 -9.44 3.30 17.66
N ASN A 480 -10.14 3.47 18.78
CA ASN A 480 -11.51 2.97 18.97
C ASN A 480 -12.62 3.94 18.55
N SER A 481 -12.27 5.15 18.06
CA SER A 481 -13.25 6.17 17.69
C SER A 481 -14.24 5.63 16.65
N PRO A 482 -15.56 5.83 16.82
CA PRO A 482 -16.57 5.44 15.83
C PRO A 482 -16.37 6.09 14.45
N ASP A 483 -15.62 7.19 14.38
CA ASP A 483 -15.31 7.88 13.13
C ASP A 483 -14.24 7.15 12.29
N ILE A 484 -13.50 6.21 12.90
CA ILE A 484 -12.51 5.36 12.21
C ILE A 484 -13.20 4.08 11.78
N SER A 485 -13.16 3.79 10.48
CA SER A 485 -13.68 2.55 9.89
C SER A 485 -13.02 1.33 10.55
N PRO A 486 -13.72 0.20 10.75
CA PRO A 486 -13.13 -1.01 11.33
C PRO A 486 -11.81 -1.43 10.67
N GLU A 487 -11.71 -1.27 9.33
CA GLU A 487 -10.52 -1.56 8.54
C GLU A 487 -9.38 -0.60 8.89
N ASP A 488 -9.63 0.71 8.91
CA ASP A 488 -8.60 1.71 9.24
C ASP A 488 -8.13 1.59 10.69
N ARG A 489 -8.97 1.14 11.62
CA ARG A 489 -8.53 0.85 13.00
C ARG A 489 -7.43 -0.21 13.03
N VAL A 490 -7.52 -1.23 12.18
CA VAL A 490 -6.49 -2.27 12.03
C VAL A 490 -5.22 -1.67 11.39
N LEU A 491 -5.37 -0.87 10.33
CA LEU A 491 -4.23 -0.20 9.68
C LEU A 491 -3.47 0.73 10.63
N PHE A 492 -4.17 1.53 11.44
CA PHE A 492 -3.57 2.36 12.47
C PHE A 492 -2.91 1.53 13.58
N ALA A 493 -3.51 0.41 13.98
CA ALA A 493 -2.92 -0.49 14.94
C ALA A 493 -1.60 -1.09 14.41
N TRP A 494 -1.54 -1.51 13.14
CA TRP A 494 -0.29 -1.93 12.48
C TRP A 494 0.76 -0.82 12.44
N ALA A 495 0.36 0.40 12.06
CA ALA A 495 1.25 1.55 12.07
C ALA A 495 1.83 1.82 13.47
N ALA A 496 0.98 1.72 14.50
CA ALA A 496 1.36 1.94 15.89
C ALA A 496 2.19 0.79 16.47
N TYR A 497 2.00 -0.43 15.98
CA TYR A 497 2.84 -1.58 16.35
C TYR A 497 4.29 -1.33 15.92
N ASN A 498 4.49 -0.79 14.72
CA ASN A 498 5.82 -0.47 14.19
C ASN A 498 6.43 0.84 14.75
N ALA A 499 5.64 1.92 14.81
CA ALA A 499 6.14 3.28 15.09
C ALA A 499 5.80 3.83 16.48
N GLY A 500 4.93 3.14 17.22
CA GLY A 500 4.37 3.59 18.50
C GLY A 500 3.09 4.42 18.34
N PRO A 501 2.07 4.22 19.21
CA PRO A 501 0.75 4.84 19.07
C PRO A 501 0.75 6.36 19.27
N GLY A 502 1.58 6.89 20.17
CA GLY A 502 1.68 8.34 20.39
C GLY A 502 2.12 9.09 19.13
N ARG A 503 3.06 8.50 18.38
CA ARG A 503 3.54 9.02 17.09
C ARG A 503 2.45 8.95 16.03
N ILE A 504 1.74 7.82 15.91
CA ILE A 504 0.63 7.72 14.95
C ILE A 504 -0.50 8.70 15.27
N ASN A 505 -0.87 8.89 16.53
CA ASN A 505 -1.88 9.89 16.89
C ASN A 505 -1.42 11.33 16.64
N HIS A 506 -0.11 11.61 16.77
CA HIS A 506 0.43 12.89 16.30
C HIS A 506 0.25 13.04 14.79
N LEU A 507 0.64 12.04 14.01
CA LEU A 507 0.47 12.05 12.54
C LEU A 507 -0.99 12.16 12.10
N ARG A 508 -1.94 11.61 12.88
CA ARG A 508 -3.38 11.81 12.65
C ARG A 508 -3.80 13.25 12.88
N ARG A 509 -3.35 13.89 13.96
CA ARG A 509 -3.60 15.32 14.18
C ARG A 509 -2.97 16.16 13.08
N GLU A 510 -1.73 15.84 12.69
CA GLU A 510 -1.09 16.49 11.55
C GLU A 510 -1.89 16.25 10.28
N ALA A 511 -2.43 15.06 10.03
CA ALA A 511 -3.28 14.80 8.88
C ALA A 511 -4.55 15.66 8.88
N ASP A 512 -5.22 15.82 10.03
CA ASP A 512 -6.43 16.64 10.20
C ASP A 512 -6.14 18.13 9.99
N LEU A 513 -5.12 18.64 10.68
CA LEU A 513 -4.55 19.95 10.39
C LEU A 513 -4.23 20.04 8.91
N GLN A 514 -3.82 18.90 8.32
CA GLN A 514 -3.49 18.73 6.93
C GLN A 514 -4.63 18.71 5.90
N GLY A 515 -5.87 18.89 6.38
CA GLY A 515 -7.08 18.71 5.59
C GLY A 515 -7.20 17.30 5.00
N LEU A 516 -6.37 16.35 5.44
CA LEU A 516 -6.49 14.94 5.10
C LEU A 516 -7.45 14.30 6.10
N ASP A 517 -8.01 13.15 5.73
CA ASP A 517 -8.89 12.42 6.64
C ASP A 517 -8.05 11.75 7.75
N PRO A 518 -8.11 12.21 9.02
CA PRO A 518 -7.31 11.65 10.10
C PRO A 518 -7.78 10.26 10.52
N ASN A 519 -8.90 9.80 9.98
CA ASN A 519 -9.51 8.51 10.26
C ASN A 519 -9.27 7.51 9.12
N LYS A 520 -8.49 7.89 8.10
CA LYS A 520 -8.02 6.98 7.03
C LYS A 520 -6.51 6.87 7.01
N TRP A 521 -5.99 5.66 6.88
CA TRP A 521 -4.56 5.44 6.74
C TRP A 521 -4.08 5.76 5.32
N PHE A 522 -4.48 4.93 4.35
CA PHE A 522 -3.97 5.00 2.98
C PHE A 522 -4.34 6.33 2.32
N TYR A 523 -3.36 6.90 1.62
CA TYR A 523 -3.50 8.20 0.95
C TYR A 523 -3.90 9.38 1.86
N ASN A 524 -3.86 9.22 3.18
CA ASN A 524 -4.17 10.26 4.15
C ASN A 524 -3.06 10.28 5.21
N VAL A 525 -3.24 9.65 6.37
CA VAL A 525 -2.22 9.67 7.44
C VAL A 525 -0.88 9.05 7.00
N GLU A 526 -0.91 8.08 6.08
CA GLU A 526 0.28 7.52 5.44
C GLU A 526 1.19 8.60 4.79
N LYS A 527 0.59 9.66 4.24
CA LYS A 527 1.34 10.78 3.65
C LYS A 527 2.16 11.51 4.72
N MET A 528 1.60 11.64 5.92
CA MET A 528 2.28 12.29 7.06
C MET A 528 3.39 11.40 7.58
N ALA A 529 3.10 10.11 7.72
CA ALA A 529 4.10 9.12 8.12
C ALA A 529 5.31 9.13 7.17
N ALA A 530 5.08 9.19 5.86
CA ALA A 530 6.15 9.23 4.88
C ALA A 530 7.03 10.49 4.98
N MET A 531 6.44 11.62 5.35
CA MET A 531 7.13 12.92 5.46
C MET A 531 7.91 13.07 6.77
N ASP A 532 7.29 12.70 7.89
CA ASP A 532 7.83 12.96 9.24
C ASP A 532 8.74 11.84 9.73
N ILE A 533 8.31 10.59 9.58
CA ILE A 533 8.98 9.44 10.21
C ILE A 533 9.65 8.50 9.19
N GLY A 534 9.48 8.80 7.90
CA GLY A 534 10.11 8.11 6.79
C GLY A 534 9.35 6.86 6.33
N ARG A 535 10.06 6.01 5.58
CA ARG A 535 9.44 4.93 4.78
C ARG A 535 9.09 3.69 5.58
N GLU A 536 9.76 3.46 6.69
CA GLU A 536 9.71 2.16 7.39
C GLU A 536 8.27 1.78 7.76
N THR A 537 7.55 2.68 8.41
CA THR A 537 6.16 2.43 8.83
C THR A 537 5.19 2.38 7.66
N VAL A 538 5.39 3.21 6.65
CA VAL A 538 4.56 3.24 5.45
C VAL A 538 4.70 1.93 4.67
N GLU A 539 5.93 1.49 4.44
CA GLU A 539 6.22 0.21 3.79
C GLU A 539 5.76 -0.97 4.64
N TYR A 540 5.88 -0.88 5.97
CA TYR A 540 5.38 -1.90 6.89
C TYR A 540 3.87 -2.10 6.70
N VAL A 541 3.05 -1.05 6.85
CA VAL A 541 1.59 -1.17 6.73
C VAL A 541 1.17 -1.61 5.32
N ALA A 542 1.80 -1.05 4.28
CA ALA A 542 1.52 -1.45 2.90
C ALA A 542 1.86 -2.93 2.65
N ASN A 543 2.98 -3.43 3.16
CA ASN A 543 3.37 -4.83 3.02
C ASN A 543 2.46 -5.76 3.82
N VAL A 544 2.13 -5.42 5.08
CA VAL A 544 1.20 -6.21 5.89
C VAL A 544 -0.17 -6.28 5.20
N ASN A 545 -0.70 -5.16 4.72
CA ASN A 545 -1.96 -5.16 3.98
C ASN A 545 -1.89 -5.99 2.69
N LYS A 546 -0.78 -5.90 1.94
CA LYS A 546 -0.55 -6.75 0.76
C LYS A 546 -0.57 -8.23 1.12
N TYR A 547 0.07 -8.63 2.21
CA TYR A 547 0.06 -10.02 2.69
C TYR A 547 -1.33 -10.45 3.16
N TYR A 548 -2.06 -9.57 3.84
CA TYR A 548 -3.43 -9.82 4.27
C TYR A 548 -4.34 -10.11 3.08
N VAL A 549 -4.30 -9.25 2.06
CA VAL A 549 -5.05 -9.46 0.80
C VAL A 549 -4.59 -10.76 0.12
N ALA A 550 -3.28 -11.05 0.11
CA ALA A 550 -2.76 -12.29 -0.46
C ALA A 550 -3.32 -13.53 0.22
N PHE A 551 -3.28 -13.56 1.55
CA PHE A 551 -3.75 -14.69 2.34
C PHE A 551 -5.26 -14.86 2.21
N ARG A 552 -6.04 -13.78 2.29
CA ARG A 552 -7.49 -13.83 2.05
C ARG A 552 -7.84 -14.43 0.69
N LEU A 553 -7.20 -13.97 -0.37
CA LEU A 553 -7.42 -14.52 -1.71
C LEU A 553 -7.00 -15.99 -1.84
N GLY A 554 -6.04 -16.44 -1.03
CA GLY A 554 -5.64 -17.84 -0.95
C GLY A 554 -6.69 -18.72 -0.27
N TYR A 555 -7.14 -18.33 0.93
CA TYR A 555 -8.09 -19.09 1.74
C TYR A 555 -9.53 -19.06 1.21
N GLU A 556 -9.93 -17.99 0.51
CA GLU A 556 -11.24 -17.95 -0.16
C GLU A 556 -11.36 -18.95 -1.33
N ARG A 557 -10.26 -19.59 -1.74
CA ARG A 557 -10.21 -20.51 -2.89
C ARG A 557 -9.93 -21.97 -2.55
N SER A 558 -9.40 -22.25 -1.37
CA SER A 558 -9.24 -23.59 -0.79
C SER A 558 -10.56 -24.07 -0.20
#